data_AF-A0A2N9M9P8-F1
#
_entry.id   AF-A0A2N9M9P8-F1
#
_cell.length_a   1.000
_cell.length_b   1.000
_cell.length_c   1.000
_cell.angle_alpha   90.00
_cell.angle_beta   90.00
_cell.angle_gamma   90.00
#
_symmetry.space_group_name_H-M   'P 1'
#
loop_
_entity.id
_entity.type
_entity.pdbx_description
1 polymer ?
#
loop_
_entity_poly.entity_id
_entity_poly.type
_entity_poly.pdbx_seq_one_letter_code
_entity_poly.pdbx_strand_id
1 'polypeptide(L)'
;MGCREWGSVLTDWALDELSPARARELERHLEQCQECAHAAQRLLSVRQALKSSLIDLDMPARVVVFGDKVVSRFAGFWAALLRTAALSTAAAVIFLAVVSAGFRFGGTRLVPVTAGAQPALTQAELHDFVAKAVAEQVSLQGKELQAATRDQVASLRQEQMENLKRFGQQLQSFELSLNTEYKETQQQSALLSVVAHEQQLPAH
;
A
#
# COMPACT_ATOMS: atom_id res chain seq x y z
N MET A 1 15.75 -21.96 9.34
CA MET A 1 14.93 -20.75 9.14
C MET A 1 15.08 -19.86 10.35
N GLY A 2 15.37 -18.57 10.13
CA GLY A 2 15.45 -17.60 11.23
C GLY A 2 14.07 -17.06 11.64
N CYS A 3 13.92 -16.50 12.84
CA CYS A 3 12.64 -15.97 13.35
C CYS A 3 11.98 -14.94 12.41
N ARG A 4 12.78 -14.21 11.61
CA ARG A 4 12.28 -13.25 10.63
C ARG A 4 11.50 -13.91 9.48
N GLU A 5 11.90 -15.10 9.05
CA GLU A 5 11.21 -15.85 7.98
C GLU A 5 9.89 -16.43 8.47
N TRP A 6 9.81 -16.78 9.76
CA TRP A 6 8.58 -17.25 10.39
C TRP A 6 7.53 -16.14 10.57
N GLY A 7 7.92 -14.86 10.51
CA GLY A 7 6.99 -13.74 10.67
C GLY A 7 5.85 -13.72 9.65
N SER A 8 6.13 -14.00 8.37
CA SER A 8 5.07 -14.11 7.35
C SER A 8 4.25 -15.40 7.52
N VAL A 9 4.92 -16.50 7.84
CA VAL A 9 4.28 -17.82 8.02
C VAL A 9 3.31 -17.83 9.21
N LEU A 10 3.63 -17.08 10.27
CA LEU A 10 2.75 -16.86 11.43
C LEU A 10 1.44 -16.16 11.06
N THR A 11 1.48 -15.24 10.11
CA THR A 11 0.28 -14.54 9.63
C THR A 11 -0.60 -15.49 8.83
N ASP A 12 -0.02 -16.25 7.92
CA ASP A 12 -0.72 -17.25 7.12
C ASP A 12 -1.34 -18.36 8.01
N TRP A 13 -0.62 -18.77 9.06
CA TRP A 13 -1.13 -19.69 10.06
C TRP A 13 -2.30 -19.11 10.85
N ALA A 14 -2.19 -17.87 11.31
CA ALA A 14 -3.27 -17.20 12.02
C ALA A 14 -4.53 -17.06 11.16
N LEU A 15 -4.41 -16.99 9.83
CA LEU A 15 -5.53 -16.89 8.89
C LEU A 15 -6.09 -18.26 8.41
N ASP A 16 -5.58 -19.38 8.91
CA ASP A 16 -5.87 -20.74 8.41
C ASP A 16 -5.53 -20.95 6.92
N GLU A 17 -4.57 -20.19 6.36
CA GLU A 17 -4.12 -20.28 4.97
C GLU A 17 -2.88 -21.18 4.81
N LEU A 18 -2.31 -21.63 5.92
CA LEU A 18 -1.09 -22.44 5.93
C LEU A 18 -1.38 -23.92 5.64
N SER A 19 -0.55 -24.55 4.82
CA SER A 19 -0.69 -25.98 4.53
C SER A 19 -0.47 -26.85 5.79
N PRO A 20 -1.11 -28.03 5.92
CA PRO A 20 -0.99 -28.88 7.10
C PRO A 20 0.43 -29.39 7.39
N ALA A 21 1.29 -29.43 6.36
CA ALA A 21 2.69 -29.78 6.51
C ALA A 21 3.50 -28.61 7.14
N ARG A 22 3.30 -27.39 6.64
CA ARG A 22 3.96 -26.19 7.18
C ARG A 22 3.45 -25.78 8.56
N ALA A 23 2.17 -26.03 8.87
CA ALA A 23 1.62 -25.79 10.20
C ALA A 23 2.37 -26.61 11.27
N ARG A 24 2.62 -27.90 11.00
CA ARG A 24 3.39 -28.76 11.90
C ARG A 24 4.84 -28.32 12.06
N GLU A 25 5.45 -27.76 11.02
CA GLU A 25 6.81 -27.19 11.11
C GLU A 25 6.82 -25.90 11.94
N LEU A 26 5.81 -25.04 11.78
CA LEU A 26 5.66 -23.84 12.60
C LEU A 26 5.43 -24.19 14.07
N GLU A 27 4.54 -25.14 14.39
CA GLU A 27 4.28 -25.58 15.76
C GLU A 27 5.56 -26.04 16.47
N ARG A 28 6.39 -26.83 15.78
CA ARG A 28 7.70 -27.25 16.30
C ARG A 28 8.64 -26.06 16.54
N HIS A 29 8.58 -25.02 15.70
CA HIS A 29 9.35 -23.81 15.92
C HIS A 29 8.84 -22.99 17.10
N LEU A 30 7.52 -22.92 17.30
CA LEU A 30 6.89 -22.22 18.42
C LEU A 30 7.25 -22.84 19.77
N GLU A 31 7.42 -24.16 19.83
CA GLU A 31 7.90 -24.86 21.03
C GLU A 31 9.34 -24.48 21.40
N GLN A 32 10.15 -24.08 20.41
CA GLN A 32 11.58 -23.79 20.58
C GLN A 32 11.88 -22.29 20.65
N CYS A 33 10.96 -21.42 20.23
CA CYS A 33 11.15 -19.98 20.16
C CYS A 33 10.03 -19.21 20.86
N GLN A 34 10.33 -18.75 22.08
CA GLN A 34 9.38 -18.02 22.92
C GLN A 34 8.92 -16.69 22.30
N GLU A 35 9.80 -16.00 21.56
CA GLU A 35 9.44 -14.75 20.86
C GLU A 35 8.38 -14.98 19.78
N CYS A 36 8.56 -16.03 18.97
CA CYS A 36 7.59 -16.41 17.94
C CYS A 36 6.29 -16.93 18.57
N ALA A 37 6.34 -17.62 19.71
CA ALA A 37 5.15 -18.03 20.46
C ALA A 37 4.34 -16.82 20.96
N HIS A 38 5.00 -15.80 21.52
CA HIS A 38 4.34 -14.56 21.92
C HIS A 38 3.77 -13.77 20.73
N ALA A 39 4.43 -13.79 19.58
CA ALA A 39 3.90 -13.19 18.36
C ALA A 39 2.66 -13.94 17.85
N ALA A 40 2.70 -15.27 17.83
CA ALA A 40 1.56 -16.12 17.45
C ALA A 40 0.34 -15.87 18.36
N GLN A 41 0.55 -15.79 19.67
CA GLN A 41 -0.52 -15.55 20.62
C GLN A 41 -1.17 -14.17 20.46
N ARG A 42 -0.38 -13.14 20.13
CA ARG A 42 -0.90 -11.80 19.80
C ARG A 42 -1.74 -11.81 18.52
N LEU A 43 -1.33 -12.56 17.50
CA LEU A 43 -2.10 -12.70 16.26
C LEU A 43 -3.43 -13.43 16.50
N LEU A 44 -3.42 -14.48 17.34
CA LEU A 44 -4.63 -15.19 17.73
C LEU A 44 -5.59 -14.32 18.54
N SER A 45 -5.09 -13.51 19.48
CA SER A 45 -5.94 -12.62 20.27
C SER A 45 -6.58 -11.52 19.40
N VAL A 46 -5.84 -10.97 18.44
CA VAL A 46 -6.38 -10.05 17.43
C VAL A 46 -7.43 -10.74 16.57
N ARG A 47 -7.16 -11.96 16.09
CA ARG A 47 -8.14 -12.75 15.33
C ARG A 47 -9.41 -13.01 16.13
N GLN A 48 -9.28 -13.36 17.40
CA GLN A 48 -10.42 -13.62 18.27
C GLN A 48 -11.20 -12.34 18.56
N ALA A 49 -10.51 -11.22 18.80
CA ALA A 49 -11.14 -9.91 18.95
C ALA A 49 -11.92 -9.53 17.68
N LEU A 50 -11.32 -9.70 16.50
CA LEU A 50 -11.99 -9.48 15.22
C LEU A 50 -13.20 -10.40 15.04
N LYS A 51 -13.06 -11.71 15.28
CA LYS A 51 -14.19 -12.65 15.24
C LYS A 51 -15.31 -12.23 16.20
N SER A 52 -14.97 -11.73 17.38
CA SER A 52 -15.96 -11.30 18.38
C SER A 52 -16.60 -9.94 18.05
N SER A 53 -15.89 -9.04 17.36
CA SER A 53 -16.45 -7.75 16.94
C SER A 53 -17.26 -7.85 15.65
N LEU A 54 -17.02 -8.88 14.83
CA LEU A 54 -17.77 -9.14 13.59
C LEU A 54 -18.99 -10.08 13.80
N ILE A 55 -19.50 -10.26 15.02
CA ILE A 55 -20.62 -11.19 15.28
C ILE A 55 -21.90 -10.84 14.49
N ASP A 56 -22.12 -9.57 14.11
CA ASP A 56 -23.26 -9.15 13.29
C ASP A 56 -23.00 -9.12 11.77
N LEU A 57 -21.75 -9.31 11.34
CA LEU A 57 -21.39 -9.52 9.95
C LEU A 57 -20.67 -10.85 9.87
N ASP A 58 -21.41 -11.92 9.53
CA ASP A 58 -20.86 -13.21 9.14
C ASP A 58 -19.55 -12.98 8.40
N MET A 59 -18.41 -13.26 9.05
CA MET A 59 -17.11 -13.15 8.41
C MET A 59 -17.21 -14.10 7.22
N PRO A 60 -17.18 -13.63 5.96
CA PRO A 60 -17.41 -14.51 4.84
C PRO A 60 -16.20 -15.42 4.72
N ALA A 61 -16.23 -16.54 5.45
CA ALA A 61 -15.21 -17.57 5.46
C ALA A 61 -15.11 -18.27 4.10
N ARG A 62 -16.04 -17.96 3.20
CA ARG A 62 -16.07 -18.26 1.76
C ARG A 62 -17.37 -17.65 1.22
N VAL A 63 -17.28 -16.62 0.36
CA VAL A 63 -18.40 -16.37 -0.55
C VAL A 63 -18.30 -17.44 -1.63
N VAL A 64 -19.15 -18.46 -1.55
CA VAL A 64 -19.35 -19.39 -2.66
C VAL A 64 -20.07 -18.59 -3.75
N VAL A 65 -19.29 -17.93 -4.59
CA VAL A 65 -19.78 -17.32 -5.82
C VAL A 65 -19.97 -18.46 -6.81
N PHE A 66 -21.21 -18.69 -7.25
CA PHE A 66 -21.50 -19.57 -8.37
C PHE A 66 -20.68 -19.13 -9.59
N GLY A 67 -19.78 -20.01 -10.04
CA GLY A 67 -18.93 -19.82 -11.23
C GLY A 67 -17.46 -20.06 -10.91
N ASP A 68 -16.88 -21.09 -11.55
CA ASP A 68 -15.56 -21.76 -11.43
C ASP A 68 -14.27 -20.91 -11.32
N LYS A 69 -14.29 -19.66 -10.87
CA LYS A 69 -13.09 -18.87 -10.60
C LYS A 69 -13.15 -18.23 -9.22
N VAL A 70 -12.55 -18.92 -8.25
CA VAL A 70 -12.26 -18.40 -6.91
C VAL A 70 -11.24 -17.26 -7.04
N VAL A 71 -11.69 -16.01 -7.00
CA VAL A 71 -10.79 -14.84 -7.04
C VAL A 71 -10.47 -14.44 -5.60
N SER A 72 -9.24 -14.72 -5.15
CA SER A 72 -8.69 -14.45 -3.80
C SER A 72 -8.47 -12.96 -3.46
N ARG A 73 -9.25 -12.04 -4.04
CA ARG A 73 -8.99 -10.59 -3.97
C ARG A 73 -9.12 -9.99 -2.56
N PHE A 74 -9.90 -10.62 -1.68
CA PHE A 74 -10.08 -10.13 -0.30
C PHE A 74 -9.08 -10.71 0.70
N ALA A 75 -8.53 -11.90 0.46
CA ALA A 75 -7.47 -12.46 1.31
C ALA A 75 -6.22 -11.57 1.32
N GLY A 76 -5.83 -11.07 0.14
CA GLY A 76 -4.75 -10.10 -0.01
C GLY A 76 -5.02 -8.77 0.71
N PHE A 77 -6.28 -8.33 0.79
CA PHE A 77 -6.66 -7.13 1.54
C PHE A 77 -6.48 -7.34 3.04
N TRP A 78 -6.95 -8.46 3.59
CA TRP A 78 -6.80 -8.77 5.03
C TRP A 78 -5.34 -9.05 5.42
N ALA A 79 -4.58 -9.75 4.58
CA ALA A 79 -3.16 -9.95 4.77
C ALA A 79 -2.38 -8.61 4.72
N ALA A 80 -2.73 -7.70 3.79
CA ALA A 80 -2.14 -6.36 3.74
C ALA A 80 -2.52 -5.51 4.96
N LEU A 81 -3.77 -5.61 5.44
CA LEU A 81 -4.27 -4.91 6.61
C LEU A 81 -3.56 -5.37 7.89
N LEU A 82 -3.41 -6.68 8.09
CA LEU A 82 -2.71 -7.24 9.26
C LEU A 82 -1.19 -6.97 9.18
N ARG A 83 -0.61 -7.01 7.99
CA ARG A 83 0.82 -6.72 7.77
C ARG A 83 1.16 -5.25 8.01
N THR A 84 0.26 -4.32 7.67
CA THR A 84 0.42 -2.89 7.95
C THR A 84 0.19 -2.55 9.43
N ALA A 85 -0.76 -3.21 10.09
CA ALA A 85 -0.97 -3.09 11.54
C ALA A 85 0.20 -3.65 12.36
N ALA A 86 0.85 -4.73 11.90
CA ALA A 86 1.99 -5.34 12.58
C ALA A 86 3.30 -4.52 12.46
N LEU A 87 3.43 -3.65 11.45
CA LEU A 87 4.68 -2.95 11.13
C LEU A 87 4.71 -1.47 11.56
N SER A 88 3.59 -0.90 12.04
CA SER A 88 3.53 0.54 12.34
C SER A 88 2.64 0.84 13.55
N THR A 89 3.24 1.39 14.60
CA THR A 89 2.51 1.94 15.76
C THR A 89 1.58 3.09 15.35
N ALA A 90 1.89 3.83 14.29
CA ALA A 90 1.03 4.88 13.74
C ALA A 90 -0.20 4.31 12.99
N ALA A 91 -0.04 3.18 12.29
CA ALA A 91 -1.15 2.50 11.64
C ALA A 91 -2.07 1.81 12.65
N ALA A 92 -1.53 1.33 13.79
CA ALA A 92 -2.34 0.83 14.90
C ALA A 92 -3.24 1.93 15.47
N VAL A 93 -2.80 3.19 15.55
CA VAL A 93 -3.62 4.34 15.98
C VAL A 93 -4.70 4.66 14.95
N ILE A 94 -4.39 4.62 13.65
CA ILE A 94 -5.41 4.83 12.60
C ILE A 94 -6.41 3.67 12.58
N PHE A 95 -5.96 2.43 12.80
CA PHE A 95 -6.83 1.26 12.94
C PHE A 95 -7.71 1.36 14.19
N LEU A 96 -7.14 1.76 15.34
CA LEU A 96 -7.91 2.04 16.55
C LEU A 96 -8.87 3.22 16.34
N ALA A 97 -8.51 4.24 15.56
CA ALA A 97 -9.37 5.38 15.24
C ALA A 97 -10.51 4.99 14.30
N VAL A 98 -10.27 4.17 13.28
CA VAL A 98 -11.29 3.69 12.33
C VAL A 98 -12.18 2.64 12.98
N VAL A 99 -11.62 1.73 13.78
CA VAL A 99 -12.38 0.76 14.57
C VAL A 99 -13.15 1.47 15.67
N SER A 100 -12.58 2.44 16.40
CA SER A 100 -13.32 3.20 17.42
C SER A 100 -14.38 4.13 16.82
N ALA A 101 -14.15 4.70 15.64
CA ALA A 101 -15.17 5.43 14.89
C ALA A 101 -16.27 4.48 14.41
N GLY A 102 -15.94 3.32 13.86
CA GLY A 102 -16.90 2.27 13.49
C GLY A 102 -17.71 1.76 14.68
N PHE A 103 -17.07 1.51 15.82
CA PHE A 103 -17.68 1.08 17.08
C PHE A 103 -18.54 2.17 17.73
N ARG A 104 -18.26 3.46 17.46
CA ARG A 104 -19.11 4.58 17.91
C ARG A 104 -20.36 4.75 17.05
N PHE A 105 -20.34 4.32 15.79
CA PHE A 105 -21.41 4.56 14.83
C PHE A 105 -22.23 3.33 14.43
N GLY A 106 -21.85 2.12 14.85
CA GLY A 106 -22.69 0.93 14.69
C GLY A 106 -22.27 -0.23 15.60
N GLY A 107 -23.09 -0.56 16.61
CA GLY A 107 -22.96 -1.78 17.42
C GLY A 107 -22.79 -1.54 18.92
N THR A 108 -23.87 -1.81 19.67
CA THR A 108 -24.03 -2.05 21.13
C THR A 108 -22.80 -2.05 22.09
N ARG A 109 -22.95 -1.24 23.16
CA ARG A 109 -21.98 -0.83 24.21
C ARG A 109 -21.32 -1.94 25.05
N LEU A 110 -20.10 -1.65 25.53
CA LEU A 110 -19.68 -1.94 26.92
C LEU A 110 -18.87 -0.75 27.51
N VAL A 111 -19.59 0.25 28.04
CA VAL A 111 -19.04 1.22 29.00
C VAL A 111 -19.36 0.68 30.40
N PRO A 112 -18.40 0.62 31.35
CA PRO A 112 -18.71 0.26 32.72
C PRO A 112 -19.72 1.27 33.28
N VAL A 113 -20.92 0.80 33.63
CA VAL A 113 -21.93 1.59 34.32
C VAL A 113 -21.42 1.84 35.74
N THR A 114 -20.74 2.96 35.95
CA THR A 114 -20.83 3.66 37.23
C THR A 114 -22.21 4.31 37.27
N ALA A 115 -23.04 3.86 38.22
CA ALA A 115 -24.35 4.43 38.49
C ALA A 115 -24.23 5.93 38.79
N GLY A 116 -24.51 6.76 37.78
CA GLY A 116 -24.65 8.19 37.89
C GLY A 116 -25.64 8.62 36.82
N ALA A 117 -26.84 9.03 37.25
CA ALA A 117 -27.94 9.42 36.38
C ALA A 117 -27.49 10.48 35.35
N GLN A 118 -27.42 10.07 34.08
CA GLN A 118 -27.43 10.99 32.95
C GLN A 118 -28.84 10.93 32.33
N PRO A 119 -29.46 12.09 32.01
CA PRO A 119 -30.73 12.09 31.32
C PRO A 119 -30.56 11.40 29.97
N ALA A 120 -31.49 10.50 29.64
CA ALA A 120 -31.51 9.84 28.34
C ALA A 120 -31.74 10.90 27.26
N LEU A 121 -30.67 11.37 26.61
CA LEU A 121 -30.79 12.21 25.42
C LEU A 121 -31.67 11.48 24.41
N THR A 122 -32.65 12.20 23.88
CA THR A 122 -33.53 11.67 22.86
C THR A 122 -32.73 11.39 21.58
N GLN A 123 -33.17 10.41 20.80
CA GLN A 123 -32.52 10.05 19.53
C GLN A 123 -32.34 11.26 18.60
N ALA A 124 -33.29 12.21 18.63
CA ALA A 124 -33.23 13.45 17.87
C ALA A 124 -32.07 14.37 18.31
N GLU A 125 -31.84 14.54 19.60
CA GLU A 125 -30.72 15.35 20.13
C GLU A 125 -29.36 14.72 19.83
N LEU A 126 -29.29 13.38 19.84
CA LEU A 126 -28.08 12.66 19.44
C LEU A 126 -27.76 12.88 17.95
N HIS A 127 -28.76 12.81 17.07
CA HIS A 127 -28.56 13.07 15.64
C HIS A 127 -28.11 14.50 15.38
N ASP A 128 -28.68 15.48 16.08
CA ASP A 128 -28.30 16.88 15.91
C ASP A 128 -26.86 17.16 16.39
N PHE A 129 -26.47 16.56 17.52
CA PHE A 129 -25.09 16.64 18.01
C PHE A 129 -24.08 16.00 17.04
N VAL A 130 -24.41 14.83 16.49
CA VAL A 130 -23.56 14.15 15.49
C VAL A 130 -23.48 14.96 14.21
N ALA A 131 -24.61 15.48 13.69
CA ALA A 131 -24.62 16.30 12.49
C ALA A 131 -23.74 17.54 12.65
N LYS A 132 -23.80 18.18 13.83
CA LYS A 132 -22.98 19.35 14.15
C LYS A 132 -21.49 19.03 14.25
N ALA A 133 -21.14 17.94 14.95
CA ALA A 133 -19.76 17.50 15.09
C ALA A 133 -19.14 17.08 13.74
N VAL A 134 -19.91 16.38 12.90
CA VAL A 134 -19.48 15.99 11.55
C VAL A 134 -19.31 17.21 10.66
N ALA A 135 -20.24 18.18 10.69
CA ALA A 135 -20.14 19.39 9.89
C ALA A 135 -18.88 20.22 10.24
N GLU A 136 -18.57 20.34 11.54
CA GLU A 136 -17.37 21.03 12.01
C GLU A 136 -16.09 20.30 11.55
N GLN A 137 -16.04 18.98 11.70
CA GLN A 137 -14.88 18.18 11.32
C GLN A 137 -14.63 18.13 9.81
N VAL A 138 -15.68 18.03 9.00
CA VAL A 138 -15.59 18.06 7.52
C VAL A 138 -15.03 19.39 7.04
N SER A 139 -15.37 20.50 7.71
CA SER A 139 -14.88 21.83 7.33
C SER A 139 -13.38 22.01 7.60
N LEU A 140 -12.86 21.41 8.66
CA LEU A 140 -11.43 21.42 9.00
C LEU A 140 -10.64 20.50 8.08
N GLN A 141 -11.11 19.25 7.91
CA GLN A 141 -10.46 18.29 7.01
C GLN A 141 -10.50 18.73 5.55
N GLY A 142 -11.58 19.39 5.10
CA GLY A 142 -11.68 19.86 3.73
C GLY A 142 -10.57 20.86 3.36
N LYS A 143 -10.19 21.75 4.28
CA LYS A 143 -9.13 22.73 4.06
C LYS A 143 -7.74 22.09 4.03
N GLU A 144 -7.46 21.18 4.97
CA GLU A 144 -6.19 20.46 5.03
C GLU A 144 -6.02 19.54 3.82
N LEU A 145 -7.07 18.81 3.44
CA LEU A 145 -7.06 17.93 2.28
C LEU A 145 -6.88 18.71 0.99
N GLN A 146 -7.52 19.87 0.86
CA GLN A 146 -7.38 20.72 -0.33
C GLN A 146 -5.98 21.34 -0.44
N ALA A 147 -5.36 21.73 0.68
CA ALA A 147 -3.98 22.19 0.71
C ALA A 147 -3.01 21.06 0.31
N ALA A 148 -3.14 19.88 0.93
CA ALA A 148 -2.33 18.71 0.60
C ALA A 148 -2.47 18.29 -0.86
N THR A 149 -3.69 18.34 -1.40
CA THR A 149 -3.95 18.03 -2.82
C THR A 149 -3.28 19.06 -3.74
N ARG A 150 -3.34 20.35 -3.39
CA ARG A 150 -2.69 21.42 -4.17
C ARG A 150 -1.17 21.24 -4.18
N ASP A 151 -0.57 20.89 -3.05
CA ASP A 151 0.87 20.65 -2.93
C ASP A 151 1.31 19.40 -3.71
N GLN A 152 0.49 18.34 -3.69
CA GLN A 152 0.76 17.14 -4.47
C GLN A 152 0.66 17.40 -5.98
N VAL A 153 -0.32 18.20 -6.43
CA VAL A 153 -0.42 18.60 -7.84
C VAL A 153 0.75 19.49 -8.25
N ALA A 154 1.19 20.40 -7.38
CA ALA A 154 2.33 21.28 -7.65
C ALA A 154 3.64 20.48 -7.78
N SER A 155 3.90 19.53 -6.87
CA SER A 155 5.09 18.67 -6.92
C SER A 155 5.11 17.78 -8.16
N LEU A 156 3.99 17.15 -8.51
CA LEU A 156 3.87 16.37 -9.76
C LEU A 156 4.14 17.22 -11.00
N ARG A 157 3.64 18.46 -11.04
CA ARG A 157 3.89 19.38 -12.16
C ARG A 157 5.37 19.77 -12.26
N GLN A 158 6.03 19.98 -11.13
CA GLN A 158 7.46 20.27 -11.09
C GLN A 158 8.29 19.08 -11.60
N GLU A 159 7.99 17.86 -11.14
CA GLU A 159 8.65 16.64 -11.59
C GLU A 159 8.46 16.41 -13.10
N GLN A 160 7.27 16.65 -13.62
CA GLN A 160 6.99 16.59 -15.06
C GLN A 160 7.83 17.59 -15.85
N MET A 161 7.97 18.84 -15.36
CA MET A 161 8.83 19.84 -16.00
C MET A 161 10.32 19.44 -15.99
N GLU A 162 10.80 18.89 -14.88
CA GLU A 162 12.18 18.41 -14.79
C GLU A 162 12.44 17.23 -15.73
N ASN A 163 11.51 16.28 -15.81
CA ASN A 163 11.59 15.16 -16.73
C ASN A 163 11.58 15.61 -18.19
N LEU A 164 10.70 16.55 -18.56
CA LEU A 164 10.68 17.14 -19.90
C LEU A 164 11.98 17.87 -20.23
N LYS A 165 12.56 18.62 -19.28
CA LYS A 165 13.85 19.29 -19.46
C LYS A 165 14.97 18.28 -19.70
N ARG A 166 15.02 17.21 -18.90
CA ARG A 166 16.02 16.14 -19.05
C ARG A 166 15.88 15.45 -20.41
N PHE A 167 14.65 15.16 -20.84
CA PHE A 167 14.38 14.59 -22.14
C PHE A 167 14.82 15.51 -23.29
N GLY A 168 14.55 16.83 -23.18
CA GLY A 168 15.03 17.81 -24.15
C GLY A 168 16.56 17.85 -24.26
N GLN A 169 17.28 17.76 -23.14
CA GLN A 169 18.74 17.67 -23.13
C GLN A 169 19.25 16.38 -23.80
N GLN A 170 18.57 15.25 -23.60
CA GLN A 170 18.91 13.99 -24.27
C GLN A 170 18.73 14.10 -25.78
N LEU A 171 17.61 14.66 -26.25
CA LEU A 171 17.37 14.89 -27.68
C LEU A 171 18.45 15.79 -28.29
N GLN A 172 18.80 16.89 -27.62
CA GLN A 172 19.86 17.78 -28.09
C GLN A 172 21.22 17.06 -28.20
N SER A 173 21.56 16.22 -27.23
CA SER A 173 22.80 15.41 -27.29
C SER A 173 22.77 14.40 -28.43
N PHE A 174 21.60 13.82 -28.71
CA PHE A 174 21.41 12.89 -29.81
C PHE A 174 21.55 13.59 -31.17
N GLU A 175 20.96 14.76 -31.36
CA GLU A 175 21.13 15.57 -32.57
C GLU A 175 22.58 15.96 -32.82
N LEU A 176 23.34 16.30 -31.76
CA LEU A 176 24.77 16.57 -31.87
C LEU A 176 25.53 15.33 -32.31
N SER A 177 25.22 14.16 -31.74
CA SER A 177 25.89 12.89 -32.09
C SER A 177 25.64 12.47 -33.55
N LEU A 178 24.41 12.62 -34.04
CA LEU A 178 24.08 12.35 -35.45
C LEU A 178 24.80 13.31 -36.39
N ASN A 179 24.90 14.59 -36.02
CA ASN A 179 25.63 15.57 -36.83
C ASN A 179 27.14 15.29 -36.87
N THR A 180 27.73 14.79 -35.78
CA THR A 180 29.14 14.39 -35.77
C THR A 180 29.38 13.16 -36.64
N GLU A 181 28.54 12.13 -36.50
CA GLU A 181 28.65 10.90 -37.29
C GLU A 181 28.47 11.15 -38.80
N TYR A 182 27.52 12.02 -39.16
CA TYR A 182 27.32 12.44 -40.54
C TYR A 182 28.55 13.15 -41.12
N LYS A 183 29.17 14.05 -40.34
CA LYS A 183 30.40 14.76 -40.76
C LYS A 183 31.58 13.80 -40.92
N GLU A 184 31.75 12.86 -40.00
CA GLU A 184 32.80 11.83 -40.11
C GLU A 184 32.62 10.97 -41.37
N THR A 185 31.39 10.56 -41.66
CA THR A 185 31.06 9.80 -42.88
C THR A 185 31.33 10.61 -44.16
N GLN A 186 31.02 11.91 -44.16
CA GLN A 186 31.36 12.80 -45.28
C GLN A 186 32.88 12.95 -45.45
N GLN A 187 33.63 13.06 -44.35
CA GLN A 187 35.10 13.15 -44.42
C GLN A 187 35.72 11.85 -44.94
N GLN A 188 35.26 10.69 -44.45
CA GLN A 188 35.73 9.39 -44.93
C GLN A 188 35.43 9.18 -46.41
N SER A 189 34.22 9.50 -46.87
CA SER A 189 33.87 9.38 -48.30
C SER A 189 34.66 10.34 -49.18
N ALA A 190 34.96 11.55 -48.70
CA ALA A 190 35.85 12.49 -49.40
C ALA A 190 37.31 12.00 -49.48
N LEU A 191 37.83 11.34 -48.45
CA LEU A 191 39.17 10.74 -48.49
C LEU A 191 39.22 9.56 -49.46
N LEU A 192 38.20 8.69 -49.45
CA LEU A 192 38.11 7.56 -50.37
C LEU A 192 38.04 8.00 -51.84
N SER A 193 37.34 9.10 -52.15
CA SER A 193 37.27 9.62 -53.52
C SER A 193 38.60 10.18 -54.02
N VAL A 194 39.40 10.82 -53.14
CA VAL A 194 40.76 11.28 -53.47
C VAL A 194 41.69 10.10 -53.76
N VAL A 195 41.69 9.07 -52.90
CA VAL A 195 42.51 7.86 -53.09
C VAL A 195 42.13 7.13 -54.38
N ALA A 196 40.82 7.04 -54.69
CA ALA A 196 40.36 6.44 -55.94
C ALA A 196 40.82 7.21 -57.19
N HIS A 197 40.93 8.54 -57.10
CA HIS A 197 41.40 9.37 -58.20
C HIS A 197 42.92 9.20 -58.45
N GLU A 198 43.73 9.09 -57.39
CA GLU A 198 45.18 8.83 -57.53
C GLU A 198 45.47 7.49 -58.21
N GLN A 199 44.67 6.45 -57.95
CA GLN A 199 44.85 5.13 -58.57
C GLN A 199 44.50 5.10 -60.06
N GLN A 200 43.76 6.09 -60.59
CA GLN A 200 43.35 6.16 -61.99
C GLN A 200 44.34 6.93 -62.88
N LEU A 201 45.36 7.57 -62.31
CA LEU A 201 46.39 8.26 -63.09
C LEU A 201 47.34 7.23 -63.74
N PRO A 202 47.42 7.16 -65.08
CA PRO A 202 48.33 6.23 -65.76
C PRO A 202 49.79 6.60 -65.45
N ALA A 203 50.60 5.59 -65.11
CA ALA A 203 52.04 5.74 -64.96
C ALA A 203 52.66 6.10 -66.32
N HIS A 204 52.85 7.40 -66.54
CA HIS A 204 53.57 7.95 -67.68
C HIS A 204 55.07 8.06 -67.41
#